data_AF-I1CMK3-F1
#
_entry.id   AF-I1CMK3-F1
#
_cell.length_a   1.000
_cell.length_b   1.000
_cell.length_c   1.000
_cell.angle_alpha   90.00
_cell.angle_beta   90.00
_cell.angle_gamma   90.00
#
_symmetry.space_group_name_H-M   'P 1'
#
loop_
_entity.id
_entity.type
_entity.pdbx_description
1 polymer ?
#
loop_
_entity_poly.entity_id
_entity_poly.type
_entity_poly.pdbx_seq_one_letter_code
_entity_poly.pdbx_strand_id
1 'polypeptide(L)' 'MGESRTELLSWLNELLTTRYTKVEQAGTGAAYCQIFDSIFGDVPVQKVKFEAKLEYEFVNNFKILQNTFKKHK' A
#
# COMPACT_ATOMS: atom_id res chain seq x y z
N MET A 1 -14.36 8.54 16.06
CA MET A 1 -15.12 7.49 15.35
C MET A 1 -14.11 6.77 14.47
N GLY A 2 -13.93 5.47 14.64
CA GLY A 2 -13.01 4.68 13.82
C GLY A 2 -13.82 3.78 12.90
N GLU A 3 -13.33 3.57 11.68
CA GLU A 3 -13.90 2.62 10.73
C GLU A 3 -13.69 1.18 11.21
N SER A 4 -14.64 0.28 10.94
CA SER A 4 -14.45 -1.14 11.20
C SER A 4 -13.42 -1.73 10.24
N ARG A 5 -12.80 -2.83 10.64
CA ARG A 5 -11.87 -3.60 9.79
C ARG A 5 -12.48 -3.98 8.44
N THR A 6 -13.77 -4.32 8.42
CA THR A 6 -14.48 -4.74 7.21
C THR A 6 -14.67 -3.57 6.25
N GLU A 7 -15.08 -2.41 6.79
CA GLU A 7 -15.24 -1.18 6.00
C GLU A 7 -13.90 -0.73 5.40
N LEU A 8 -12.82 -0.74 6.19
CA LEU A 8 -11.48 -0.40 5.71
C LEU A 8 -11.01 -1.33 4.58
N LEU A 9 -11.27 -2.64 4.67
CA LEU A 9 -10.93 -3.57 3.61
C LEU A 9 -11.78 -3.37 2.35
N SER A 10 -13.07 -3.07 2.50
CA SER A 10 -13.94 -2.76 1.35
C SER A 10 -13.44 -1.54 0.61
N TRP A 11 -13.21 -0.44 1.35
CA TRP A 11 -12.66 0.80 0.79
C TRP A 11 -11.32 0.56 0.08
N LEU A 12 -10.41 -0.19 0.70
CA LEU A 12 -9.10 -0.48 0.12
C LEU A 12 -9.21 -1.28 -1.20
N ASN A 13 -10.11 -2.27 -1.22
CA ASN A 13 -10.36 -3.08 -2.40
C ASN A 13 -11.00 -2.28 -3.52
N GLU A 14 -11.96 -1.40 -3.20
CA GLU A 14 -12.62 -0.51 -4.17
C GLU A 14 -11.64 0.51 -4.75
N LEU A 15 -10.85 1.17 -3.91
CA LEU A 15 -9.88 2.18 -4.33
C LEU A 15 -8.80 1.59 -5.24
N LEU A 16 -8.27 0.43 -4.89
CA LEU A 16 -7.09 -0.15 -5.56
C LEU A 16 -7.46 -1.25 -6.57
N THR A 17 -8.75 -1.57 -6.72
CA THR A 17 -9.22 -2.73 -7.50
C THR A 17 -8.52 -4.03 -7.05
N THR A 18 -8.41 -4.24 -5.74
CA THR A 18 -7.77 -5.42 -5.14
C THR A 18 -8.79 -6.38 -4.53
N ARG A 19 -8.32 -7.52 -4.01
CA ARG A 19 -9.16 -8.57 -3.43
C ARG A 19 -8.62 -9.05 -2.08
N TYR A 20 -8.25 -8.12 -1.21
CA TYR A 20 -7.85 -8.43 0.15
C TYR A 20 -9.04 -8.97 0.95
N THR A 21 -8.79 -10.07 1.64
CA THR A 21 -9.72 -10.75 2.55
C THR A 21 -9.30 -10.58 4.01
N LYS A 22 -8.05 -10.17 4.24
CA LYS A 22 -7.39 -10.04 5.54
C LYS A 22 -6.54 -8.78 5.57
N VAL A 23 -6.57 -8.05 6.70
CA VAL A 23 -5.81 -6.80 6.87
C VAL A 23 -4.30 -7.05 6.79
N GLU A 24 -3.87 -8.23 7.24
CA GLU A 24 -2.49 -8.68 7.24
C GLU A 24 -1.87 -8.67 5.83
N GLN A 25 -2.68 -8.78 4.77
CA GLN A 25 -2.22 -8.70 3.38
C GLN A 25 -1.71 -7.29 3.01
N ALA A 26 -2.19 -6.24 3.68
CA ALA A 26 -1.65 -4.88 3.54
C ALA A 26 -0.26 -4.74 4.21
N GLY A 27 0.16 -5.71 5.04
CA GLY A 27 1.48 -5.75 5.67
C GLY A 27 2.66 -5.83 4.70
N THR A 28 2.41 -6.16 3.43
CA THR A 28 3.42 -6.15 2.35
C THR A 28 3.90 -4.76 1.97
N GLY A 29 3.17 -3.70 2.36
CA GLY A 29 3.48 -2.31 2.03
C GLY A 29 3.07 -1.87 0.60
N ALA A 30 2.66 -2.79 -0.27
CA ALA A 30 2.30 -2.48 -1.66
C ALA A 30 1.04 -1.61 -1.75
N ALA A 31 0.01 -1.95 -0.97
CA ALA A 31 -1.25 -1.20 -0.93
C ALA A 31 -1.04 0.27 -0.53
N TYR A 32 -0.18 0.52 0.45
CA TYR A 32 0.15 1.88 0.89
C TYR A 32 0.87 2.68 -0.20
N CYS A 33 1.76 2.04 -0.97
CA CYS A 33 2.39 2.70 -2.11
C CYS A 33 1.36 3.13 -3.15
N GLN A 34 0.36 2.30 -3.46
CA GLN A 34 -0.70 2.66 -4.42
C GLN A 34 -1.65 3.74 -3.89
N ILE A 35 -1.97 3.73 -2.59
CA ILE A 35 -2.76 4.82 -1.98
C ILE A 35 -2.04 6.16 -2.16
N PHE A 36 -0.73 6.21 -1.94
CA PHE A 36 0.02 7.45 -2.12
C PHE A 36 0.16 7.83 -3.60
N ASP A 37 0.26 6.83 -4.48
CA ASP A 37 0.28 7.07 -5.93
C ASP A 37 -1.05 7.64 -6.45
N SER A 38 -2.20 7.20 -5.91
CA SER A 38 -3.50 7.76 -6.31
C SER A 38 -3.69 9.22 -5.88
N ILE A 39 -2.86 9.72 -4.96
CA ILE A 39 -2.87 11.11 -4.48
C ILE A 39 -1.84 11.96 -5.24
N PHE A 40 -0.58 11.51 -5.31
CA PHE A 40 0.54 12.31 -5.83
C PHE A 40 0.95 11.96 -7.27
N GLY A 41 0.68 10.74 -7.72
CA GLY A 41 1.01 10.25 -9.07
C GLY A 41 2.50 10.11 -9.39
N ASP A 42 3.37 10.19 -8.39
CA ASP A 42 4.84 10.20 -8.57
C ASP A 42 5.56 9.13 -7.74
N VAL A 43 4.82 8.16 -7.22
CA VAL A 43 5.41 7.00 -6.55
C VAL A 43 6.04 6.12 -7.62
N PRO A 44 7.25 5.57 -7.42
CA PRO A 44 7.86 4.66 -8.38
C PRO A 44 7.20 3.27 -8.32
N VAL A 45 5.94 3.18 -8.74
CA VAL A 45 5.09 1.98 -8.66
C VAL A 45 5.70 0.78 -9.38
N GLN A 46 6.44 1.01 -10.46
CA GLN A 46 7.19 -0.04 -11.17
C GLN A 46 8.22 -0.78 -10.29
N LYS A 47 8.66 -0.16 -9.19
CA LYS A 47 9.59 -0.77 -8.22
C LYS A 47 8.89 -1.47 -7.06
N VAL A 48 7.57 -1.29 -6.94
CA VAL A 48 6.76 -1.91 -5.89
C VAL A 48 6.57 -3.40 -6.20
N LYS A 49 6.77 -4.24 -5.20
CA LYS A 49 6.56 -5.69 -5.26
C LYS A 49 5.14 -6.01 -4.80
N PHE A 50 4.23 -6.15 -5.76
CA PHE A 50 2.80 -6.40 -5.50
C PHE A 50 2.51 -7.79 -4.96
N GLU A 51 3.22 -8.80 -5.45
CA GLU A 51 3.11 -10.18 -4.99
C GLU A 51 4.24 -10.55 -4.01
N ALA A 52 4.66 -9.59 -3.19
CA ALA A 52 5.72 -9.80 -2.21
C ALA A 52 5.35 -10.93 -1.24
N LYS A 53 6.29 -11.84 -1.01
CA LYS A 53 6.15 -12.99 -0.09
C LYS A 53 7.27 -13.03 0.95
N LEU A 54 8.39 -12.39 0.66
CA LEU A 54 9.60 -12.41 1.50
C LEU A 54 9.75 -11.07 2.22
N GLU A 55 10.23 -11.12 3.46
CA GLU A 55 10.31 -9.94 4.33
C GLU A 55 11.15 -8.80 3.72
N TYR A 56 12.24 -9.12 3.02
CA TYR A 56 13.06 -8.10 2.37
C TYR A 56 12.32 -7.37 1.23
N GLU A 57 11.31 -8.00 0.62
CA GLU A 57 10.46 -7.37 -0.39
C GLU A 57 9.51 -6.36 0.26
N PHE A 58 9.01 -6.67 1.46
CA PHE A 58 8.21 -5.74 2.26
C PHE A 58 9.04 -4.53 2.64
N VAL A 59 10.29 -4.75 3.10
CA VAL A 59 11.24 -3.68 3.41
C VAL A 59 11.47 -2.78 2.18
N ASN A 60 11.60 -3.35 0.98
CA ASN A 60 11.73 -2.56 -0.24
C ASN A 60 10.49 -1.68 -0.50
N ASN A 61 9.28 -2.22 -0.37
CA ASN A 61 8.04 -1.45 -0.51
C ASN A 61 7.96 -0.32 0.53
N PHE A 62 8.27 -0.60 1.80
CA PHE A 62 8.27 0.44 2.84
C PHE A 62 9.34 1.51 2.62
N LYS A 63 10.50 1.18 2.05
CA LYS A 63 11.50 2.20 1.66
C LYS A 63 10.96 3.12 0.56
N ILE A 64 10.23 2.59 -0.43
CA ILE A 64 9.57 3.40 -1.47
C ILE A 64 8.55 4.35 -0.82
N LEU A 65 7.72 3.83 0.08
CA LEU A 65 6.72 4.62 0.81
C LEU A 65 7.37 5.74 1.65
N GLN A 66 8.42 5.41 2.42
CA GLN A 66 9.15 6.40 3.22
C GLN A 66 9.77 7.51 2.37
N ASN A 67 10.32 7.17 1.19
CA ASN A 67 10.85 8.17 0.28
C ASN A 67 9.76 9.09 -0.28
N THR A 68 8.58 8.55 -0.55
CA THR A 68 7.39 9.32 -0.95
C THR A 68 7.00 10.31 0.14
N PHE A 69 6.95 9.88 1.40
CA PHE A 69 6.63 10.77 2.54
C PHE A 69 7.66 11.88 2.70
N LYS A 70 8.95 11.58 2.52
CA LYS A 70 10.01 12.59 2.59
C LYS A 70 9.92 13.62 1.46
N LYS A 71 9.44 13.21 0.28
CA LYS A 71 9.28 14.09 -0.88
C LYS A 71 8.12 15.07 -0.71
N HIS A 72 7.01 14.61 -0.12
CA HIS A 72 5.76 15.37 0.03
C HIS A 72 5.52 15.83 1.48
N LYS A 73 6.61 16.15 2.19
CA LYS A 73 6.57 16.59 3.58
C LYS A 73 6.19 18.07 3.71
#